data_AF-A0A9D2HKT0-F1
#
_entry.id   AF-A0A9D2HKT0-F1
#
_cell.length_a   1.000
_cell.length_b   1.000
_cell.length_c   1.000
_cell.angle_alpha   90.00
_cell.angle_beta   90.00
_cell.angle_gamma   90.00
#
_symmetry.space_group_name_H-M   'P 1'
#
loop_
_entity.id
_entity.type
_entity.pdbx_description
1 polymer ?
#
loop_
_entity_poly.entity_id
_entity_poly.type
_entity_poly.pdbx_seq_one_letter_code
_entity_poly.pdbx_strand_id
1 'polypeptide(L)'
;MKVNLYDMVVDNDRIPYLKGSGRVSAGKRRIYTKPNQIAKLLRKCFKADQLLEEYIWLICFDTTMQCVGIFEISHGSCNQSILHIPQVLQRTLLSGASVIVLGHNHPSGIVIPSNEDIQMTRRLWIASNILDITLLDHIIVSGANKKEYCSLREIKAEIFEIREGNNRIKEIEEGF
;
A
#
# COMPACT_ATOMS: atom_id res chain seq x y z
N MET A 1 20.30 -4.64 -4.26
CA MET A 1 19.09 -4.74 -5.09
C MET A 1 18.53 -3.34 -5.30
N LYS A 2 18.18 -3.03 -6.55
CA LYS A 2 17.44 -1.81 -6.91
C LYS A 2 15.99 -2.23 -7.17
N VAL A 3 15.04 -1.45 -6.69
CA VAL A 3 13.61 -1.61 -6.97
C VAL A 3 13.19 -0.49 -7.90
N ASN A 4 12.38 -0.80 -8.89
CA ASN A 4 11.89 0.20 -9.85
C ASN A 4 10.76 1.02 -9.21
N LEU A 5 10.80 2.33 -9.42
CA LEU A 5 9.68 3.23 -9.21
C LEU A 5 8.98 3.42 -10.55
N TYR A 6 7.66 3.47 -10.52
CA TYR A 6 6.85 3.67 -11.70
C TYR A 6 5.84 4.78 -11.48
N ASP A 7 5.64 5.55 -12.55
CA ASP A 7 4.47 6.41 -12.70
C ASP A 7 3.49 5.72 -13.65
N MET A 8 2.21 5.96 -13.44
CA MET A 8 1.17 5.58 -14.38
C MET A 8 0.91 6.77 -15.30
N VAL A 9 1.08 6.57 -16.60
CA VAL A 9 0.92 7.59 -17.62
C VAL A 9 0.04 7.06 -18.75
N VAL A 10 -0.47 7.96 -19.58
CA VAL A 10 -1.23 7.61 -20.78
C VAL A 10 -0.37 7.83 -22.02
N ASP A 11 -0.48 6.94 -23.00
CA ASP A 11 0.14 7.13 -24.30
C ASP A 11 -0.72 8.03 -25.22
N ASN A 12 -0.31 8.14 -26.49
CA ASN A 12 -1.01 8.97 -27.48
C ASN A 12 -2.43 8.46 -27.79
N ASP A 13 -2.68 7.15 -27.61
CA ASP A 13 -3.98 6.51 -27.79
C ASP A 13 -4.82 6.52 -26.50
N ARG A 14 -4.34 7.20 -25.45
CA ARG A 14 -4.93 7.27 -24.11
C ARG A 14 -4.98 5.92 -23.38
N ILE A 15 -4.10 4.99 -23.76
CA ILE A 15 -3.96 3.70 -23.08
C ILE A 15 -2.99 3.88 -21.90
N PRO A 16 -3.37 3.45 -20.68
CA PRO A 16 -2.53 3.57 -19.51
C PRO A 16 -1.38 2.56 -19.53
N TYR A 17 -0.17 3.01 -19.23
CA TYR A 17 1.03 2.16 -19.13
C TYR A 17 1.95 2.62 -17.99
N LEU A 18 2.88 1.73 -17.59
CA LEU A 18 3.88 2.04 -16.57
C LEU A 18 5.13 2.66 -17.19
N LYS A 19 5.47 3.88 -16.76
CA LYS A 19 6.73 4.53 -17.10
C LYS A 19 7.67 4.46 -15.90
N GLY A 20 8.87 3.92 -16.10
CA GLY A 20 9.88 3.92 -15.05
C GLY A 20 10.27 5.36 -14.69
N SER A 21 10.04 5.75 -13.44
CA SER A 21 10.35 7.09 -12.92
C SER A 21 11.63 7.13 -12.10
N GLY A 22 12.15 5.96 -11.71
CA GLY A 22 13.43 5.87 -11.04
C GLY A 22 13.76 4.48 -10.53
N ARG A 23 14.85 4.40 -9.77
CA ARG A 23 15.26 3.20 -9.06
C ARG A 23 15.73 3.55 -7.66
N VAL A 24 15.19 2.85 -6.67
CA VAL A 24 15.57 3.03 -5.27
C VAL A 24 16.37 1.84 -4.75
N SER A 25 17.39 2.12 -3.94
CA SER A 25 18.22 1.07 -3.34
C SER A 25 17.49 0.43 -2.16
N ALA A 26 16.92 -0.74 -2.37
CA ALA A 26 16.22 -1.51 -1.34
C ALA A 26 17.17 -2.31 -0.43
N GLY A 27 18.50 -2.22 -0.65
CA GLY A 27 19.52 -2.96 0.11
C GLY A 27 19.82 -4.35 -0.46
N LYS A 28 20.43 -5.22 0.35
CA LYS A 28 20.83 -6.57 -0.06
C LYS A 28 19.66 -7.58 -0.05
N ARG A 29 18.56 -7.25 0.63
CA ARG A 29 17.41 -8.15 0.84
C ARG A 29 16.55 -8.23 -0.42
N ARG A 30 16.10 -9.44 -0.76
CA ARG A 30 15.24 -9.71 -1.92
C ARG A 30 13.78 -10.02 -1.55
N ILE A 31 13.54 -10.45 -0.31
CA ILE A 31 12.25 -10.96 0.16
C ILE A 31 11.79 -10.15 1.37
N TYR A 32 10.53 -9.75 1.37
CA TYR A 32 9.90 -8.93 2.42
C TYR A 32 8.67 -9.64 3.00
N THR A 33 8.81 -10.34 4.12
CA THR A 33 7.72 -11.09 4.76
C THR A 33 7.27 -10.53 6.11
N LYS A 34 8.10 -9.66 6.72
CA LYS A 34 7.83 -9.09 8.04
C LYS A 34 7.49 -7.60 7.96
N PRO A 35 6.54 -7.09 8.76
CA PRO A 35 6.18 -5.67 8.77
C PRO A 35 7.37 -4.73 8.95
N ASN A 36 8.30 -5.06 9.86
CA ASN A 36 9.51 -4.26 10.07
C ASN A 36 10.44 -4.17 8.85
N GLN A 37 10.39 -5.11 7.92
CA GLN A 37 11.17 -5.06 6.69
C GLN A 37 10.56 -4.06 5.71
N ILE A 38 9.23 -4.04 5.61
CA ILE A 38 8.49 -3.06 4.81
C ILE A 38 8.66 -1.65 5.39
N ALA A 39 8.51 -1.49 6.70
CA ALA A 39 8.71 -0.21 7.37
C ALA A 39 10.13 0.34 7.17
N LYS A 40 11.15 -0.53 7.08
CA LYS A 40 12.53 -0.15 6.73
C LYS A 40 12.68 0.19 5.26
N LEU A 41 11.98 -0.53 4.37
CA LEU A 41 11.95 -0.24 2.93
C LEU A 41 11.41 1.17 2.68
N LEU A 42 10.26 1.51 3.25
CA LEU A 42 9.63 2.83 3.11
C LEU A 42 10.57 3.97 3.52
N ARG A 43 11.19 3.86 4.71
CA ARG A 43 12.17 4.84 5.20
C ARG A 43 13.38 4.94 4.29
N LYS A 44 13.90 3.82 3.81
CA LYS A 44 15.11 3.82 2.99
C LYS A 44 14.87 4.37 1.59
N CYS A 45 13.74 4.04 0.99
CA CYS A 45 13.41 4.40 -0.39
C CYS A 45 12.90 5.83 -0.49
N PHE A 46 12.07 6.27 0.45
CA PHE A 46 11.34 7.53 0.36
C PHE A 46 11.69 8.53 1.47
N LYS A 47 12.55 8.16 2.42
CA LYS A 47 12.78 8.94 3.64
C LYS A 47 11.46 9.27 4.33
N ALA A 48 10.56 8.28 4.39
CA ALA A 48 9.20 8.43 4.90
C ALA A 48 9.13 9.00 6.34
N ASP A 49 10.21 8.87 7.12
CA ASP A 49 10.38 9.48 8.44
C ASP A 49 10.75 10.98 8.43
N GLN A 50 10.91 11.61 7.26
CA GLN A 50 11.38 12.99 7.10
C GLN A 50 10.44 13.83 6.22
N LEU A 51 9.34 13.24 5.76
CA LEU A 51 8.35 13.92 4.92
C LEU A 51 7.43 14.75 5.81
N LEU A 52 7.20 16.01 5.41
CA LEU A 52 6.32 16.93 6.11
C LEU A 52 4.84 16.66 5.84
N GLU A 53 4.56 16.09 4.67
CA GLU A 53 3.21 15.71 4.24
C GLU A 53 2.99 14.22 4.43
N GLU A 54 1.72 13.82 4.47
CA GLU A 54 1.35 12.41 4.42
C GLU A 54 1.45 11.91 2.99
N TYR A 55 1.99 10.70 2.84
CA TYR A 55 2.15 9.99 1.58
C TYR A 55 1.59 8.59 1.74
N ILE A 56 0.95 8.10 0.70
CA ILE A 56 0.55 6.70 0.56
C ILE A 56 1.30 6.08 -0.60
N TRP A 57 1.90 4.93 -0.35
CA TRP A 57 2.59 4.11 -1.34
C TRP A 57 1.92 2.76 -1.49
N LEU A 58 1.93 2.25 -2.72
CA LEU A 58 1.62 0.87 -3.03
C LEU A 58 2.93 0.15 -3.36
N ILE A 59 3.24 -0.89 -2.60
CA ILE A 59 4.37 -1.78 -2.87
C ILE A 59 3.83 -3.06 -3.47
N CYS A 60 4.31 -3.40 -4.66
CA CYS A 60 3.87 -4.54 -5.43
C CYS A 60 4.92 -5.66 -5.39
N PHE A 61 4.47 -6.89 -5.17
CA PHE A 61 5.29 -8.09 -5.12
C PHE A 61 4.75 -9.19 -6.04
N ASP A 62 5.65 -10.03 -6.53
CA ASP A 62 5.31 -11.31 -7.15
C ASP A 62 5.01 -12.40 -6.10
N THR A 63 4.65 -13.60 -6.56
CA THR A 63 4.35 -14.77 -5.72
C THR A 63 5.55 -15.25 -4.89
N THR A 64 6.77 -14.85 -5.24
CA THR A 64 8.01 -15.16 -4.50
C THR A 64 8.38 -14.06 -3.49
N MET A 65 7.49 -13.08 -3.29
CA MET A 65 7.70 -11.92 -2.43
C MET A 65 8.89 -11.04 -2.86
N GLN A 66 9.23 -11.04 -4.15
CA GLN A 66 10.15 -10.08 -4.74
C GLN A 66 9.39 -8.82 -5.16
N CYS A 67 9.94 -7.65 -4.85
CA CYS A 67 9.31 -6.38 -5.17
C CYS A 67 9.44 -6.09 -6.68
N VAL A 68 8.30 -6.03 -7.37
CA VAL A 68 8.21 -5.79 -8.81
C VAL A 68 7.98 -4.32 -9.16
N GLY A 69 7.49 -3.52 -8.20
CA GLY A 69 7.31 -2.07 -8.35
C GLY A 69 6.87 -1.39 -7.07
N ILE A 70 7.13 -0.09 -6.97
CA ILE A 70 6.56 0.79 -5.94
C ILE A 70 5.96 2.01 -6.62
N PHE A 71 4.78 2.40 -6.17
CA PHE A 71 4.02 3.53 -6.67
C PHE A 71 3.72 4.48 -5.53
N GLU A 72 3.87 5.78 -5.78
CA GLU A 72 3.19 6.78 -4.97
C GLU A 72 1.73 6.88 -5.44
N ILE A 73 0.80 6.80 -4.49
CA ILE A 73 -0.65 6.79 -4.75
C ILE A 73 -1.24 8.17 -4.50
N SER A 74 -0.86 8.79 -3.39
CA SER A 74 -1.29 10.13 -3.02
C SER A 74 -0.31 10.77 -2.04
N HIS A 75 -0.29 12.10 -2.00
CA HIS A 75 0.35 12.88 -0.94
C HIS A 75 -0.41 14.20 -0.68
N GLY A 76 -0.27 14.75 0.51
CA GLY A 76 -0.83 16.08 0.86
C GLY A 76 -1.29 16.23 2.31
N SER A 77 -1.95 17.35 2.61
CA SER A 77 -2.39 17.70 3.98
C SER A 77 -3.80 17.21 4.31
N CYS A 78 -3.89 16.33 5.31
CA CYS A 78 -4.94 16.10 6.32
C CYS A 78 -6.44 15.99 5.96
N ASN A 79 -6.90 16.31 4.75
CA ASN A 79 -8.31 16.19 4.38
C ASN A 79 -8.45 15.24 3.18
N GLN A 80 -8.63 13.97 3.52
CA GLN A 80 -9.03 12.90 2.60
C GLN A 80 -7.94 12.54 1.58
N SER A 81 -6.97 11.74 2.01
CA SER A 81 -6.22 10.85 1.11
C SER A 81 -7.20 9.83 0.51
N ILE A 82 -8.00 10.25 -0.48
CA ILE A 82 -8.95 9.37 -1.17
C ILE A 82 -8.14 8.42 -2.03
N LEU A 83 -7.84 7.24 -1.50
CA LEU A 83 -7.30 6.16 -2.31
C LEU A 83 -8.40 5.63 -3.24
N HIS A 84 -8.26 5.92 -4.52
CA HIS A 84 -9.18 5.43 -5.53
C HIS A 84 -8.83 3.99 -5.89
N ILE A 85 -9.59 3.03 -5.33
CA ILE A 85 -9.31 1.58 -5.42
C ILE A 85 -9.06 1.09 -6.86
N PRO A 86 -9.87 1.46 -7.88
CA PRO A 86 -9.58 1.06 -9.26
C PRO A 86 -8.20 1.49 -9.77
N GLN A 87 -7.74 2.69 -9.39
CA GLN A 87 -6.43 3.20 -9.80
C GLN A 87 -5.28 2.44 -9.11
N VAL A 88 -5.47 2.02 -7.87
CA VAL A 88 -4.51 1.16 -7.16
C VAL A 88 -4.45 -0.21 -7.81
N LEU A 89 -5.59 -0.85 -8.05
CA LEU A 89 -5.64 -2.16 -8.69
C LEU A 89 -5.10 -2.13 -10.13
N GLN A 90 -5.33 -1.06 -10.88
CA GLN A 90 -4.74 -0.90 -12.20
C GLN A 90 -3.20 -0.89 -12.15
N ARG A 91 -2.58 -0.23 -11.15
CA ARG A 91 -1.13 -0.26 -10.94
C ARG A 91 -0.66 -1.67 -10.60
N THR A 92 -1.40 -2.37 -9.73
CA THR A 92 -1.12 -3.76 -9.37
C THR A 92 -1.12 -4.67 -10.60
N LEU A 93 -2.19 -4.62 -11.40
CA LEU A 93 -2.37 -5.45 -12.59
C LEU A 93 -1.30 -5.16 -13.65
N LEU A 94 -1.04 -3.89 -13.96
CA LEU A 94 0.00 -3.53 -14.93
C LEU A 94 1.42 -3.90 -14.45
N SER A 95 1.64 -3.98 -13.14
CA SER A 95 2.92 -4.41 -12.58
C SER A 95 3.10 -5.94 -12.53
N GLY A 96 2.06 -6.72 -12.86
CA GLY A 96 2.07 -8.18 -12.77
C GLY A 96 2.17 -8.70 -11.34
N ALA A 97 1.72 -7.92 -10.36
CA ALA A 97 1.82 -8.28 -8.94
C ALA A 97 0.65 -9.14 -8.48
N SER A 98 0.95 -10.10 -7.61
CA SER A 98 -0.02 -10.98 -6.95
C SER A 98 -0.18 -10.66 -5.47
N VAL A 99 0.77 -9.89 -4.90
CA VAL A 99 0.75 -9.48 -3.49
C VAL A 99 1.07 -7.99 -3.41
N ILE A 100 0.30 -7.25 -2.62
CA ILE A 100 0.48 -5.82 -2.41
C ILE A 100 0.57 -5.46 -0.94
N VAL A 101 1.27 -4.37 -0.63
CA VAL A 101 1.30 -3.74 0.69
C VAL A 101 1.04 -2.25 0.54
N LEU A 102 0.16 -1.70 1.36
CA LEU A 102 0.04 -0.25 1.51
C LEU A 102 1.08 0.23 2.52
N GLY A 103 1.77 1.32 2.17
CA GLY A 103 2.65 2.05 3.07
C GLY A 103 2.13 3.46 3.26
N HIS A 104 2.19 3.98 4.48
CA HIS A 104 1.76 5.33 4.81
C HIS A 104 2.69 5.92 5.87
N ASN A 105 2.99 7.22 5.82
CA ASN A 105 3.70 7.91 6.89
C ASN A 105 2.76 8.85 7.63
N HIS A 106 2.93 8.92 8.95
CA HIS A 106 2.32 9.96 9.79
C HIS A 106 3.42 10.96 10.20
N PRO A 107 3.49 12.17 9.60
CA PRO A 107 4.44 13.21 9.96
C PRO A 107 4.36 13.60 11.44
N SER A 108 3.17 13.52 12.05
CA SER A 108 2.93 13.75 13.47
C SER A 108 3.73 12.82 14.39
N GLY A 109 4.16 11.67 13.87
CA GLY A 109 4.89 10.66 14.61
C GLY A 109 4.03 9.63 15.34
N ILE A 110 2.72 9.87 15.48
CA ILE A 110 1.77 8.94 16.10
C ILE A 110 1.35 7.90 15.06
N VAL A 111 1.65 6.62 15.27
CA VAL A 111 1.36 5.55 14.30
C VAL A 111 0.02 4.83 14.51
N ILE A 112 -0.88 5.44 15.28
CA ILE A 112 -2.24 4.91 15.46
C ILE A 112 -3.00 5.16 14.16
N PRO A 113 -3.58 4.13 13.52
CA PRO A 113 -4.35 4.33 12.29
C PRO A 113 -5.61 5.15 12.56
N SER A 114 -5.91 6.05 11.63
CA SER A 114 -7.19 6.76 11.58
C SER A 114 -8.34 5.82 11.16
N ASN A 115 -9.59 6.30 11.29
CA ASN A 115 -10.74 5.57 10.79
C ASN A 115 -10.71 5.47 9.26
N GLU A 116 -10.16 6.48 8.61
CA GLU A 116 -9.96 6.57 7.17
C GLU A 116 -8.97 5.48 6.71
N ASP A 117 -7.86 5.30 7.43
CA ASP A 117 -6.88 4.23 7.14
C ASP A 117 -7.53 2.86 7.21
N ILE A 118 -8.32 2.61 8.26
CA ILE A 118 -9.03 1.34 8.47
C ILE A 118 -10.05 1.10 7.34
N GLN A 119 -10.86 2.09 7.00
CA GLN A 119 -11.88 1.97 5.95
C GLN A 119 -11.27 1.76 4.57
N MET A 120 -10.23 2.53 4.23
CA MET A 120 -9.47 2.39 2.99
C MET A 120 -8.86 0.99 2.88
N THR A 121 -8.23 0.52 3.95
CA THR A 121 -7.63 -0.83 4.01
C THR A 121 -8.67 -1.90 3.77
N ARG A 122 -9.83 -1.82 4.44
CA ARG A 122 -10.92 -2.79 4.28
C ARG A 122 -11.45 -2.81 2.85
N ARG A 123 -11.70 -1.63 2.25
CA ARG A 123 -12.17 -1.53 0.85
C ARG A 123 -11.15 -2.13 -0.12
N LEU A 124 -9.86 -1.84 0.06
CA LEU A 124 -8.81 -2.39 -0.81
C LEU A 124 -8.65 -3.88 -0.62
N TRP A 125 -8.70 -4.39 0.60
CA TRP A 125 -8.62 -5.82 0.88
C TRP A 125 -9.75 -6.59 0.18
N ILE A 126 -11.00 -6.12 0.30
CA ILE A 126 -12.16 -6.74 -0.38
C ILE A 126 -11.94 -6.75 -1.89
N ALA A 127 -11.62 -5.59 -2.49
CA ALA A 127 -11.49 -5.48 -3.93
C ALA A 127 -10.31 -6.26 -4.50
N SER A 128 -9.19 -6.35 -3.75
CA SER A 128 -8.01 -7.12 -4.16
C SER A 128 -8.29 -8.62 -4.12
N ASN A 129 -9.00 -9.11 -3.10
CA ASN A 129 -9.36 -10.53 -3.00
C ASN A 129 -10.27 -11.00 -4.13
N ILE A 130 -11.18 -10.15 -4.62
CA ILE A 130 -12.03 -10.48 -5.79
C ILE A 130 -11.17 -10.76 -7.03
N LEU A 131 -9.97 -10.17 -7.12
CA LEU A 131 -9.04 -10.33 -8.22
C LEU A 131 -7.92 -11.34 -7.92
N ASP A 132 -8.04 -12.15 -6.86
CA ASP A 132 -6.99 -13.06 -6.37
C ASP A 132 -5.65 -12.36 -6.06
N ILE A 133 -5.70 -11.08 -5.69
CA ILE A 133 -4.55 -10.28 -5.25
C ILE A 133 -4.57 -10.17 -3.73
N THR A 134 -3.48 -10.58 -3.09
CA THR A 134 -3.37 -10.50 -1.63
C THR A 134 -2.93 -9.11 -1.18
N LEU A 135 -3.79 -8.37 -0.46
CA LEU A 135 -3.33 -7.26 0.37
C LEU A 135 -2.69 -7.81 1.65
N LEU A 136 -1.36 -7.87 1.67
CA LEU A 136 -0.59 -8.53 2.73
C LEU A 136 -0.57 -7.75 4.04
N ASP A 137 -0.52 -6.42 3.95
CA ASP A 137 -0.51 -5.54 5.12
C ASP A 137 -0.81 -4.08 4.72
N HIS A 138 -1.07 -3.26 5.73
CA HIS A 138 -0.97 -1.81 5.65
C HIS A 138 -0.03 -1.32 6.76
N ILE A 139 1.09 -0.73 6.37
CA ILE A 139 2.19 -0.31 7.23
C ILE A 139 2.20 1.20 7.39
N ILE A 140 2.01 1.68 8.62
CA ILE A 140 2.13 3.10 8.96
C ILE A 140 3.50 3.32 9.63
N VAL A 141 4.28 4.30 9.16
CA VAL A 141 5.59 4.65 9.75
C VAL A 141 5.55 6.01 10.43
N SER A 142 6.23 6.10 11.59
CA SER A 142 6.35 7.34 12.35
C SER A 142 7.33 8.32 11.68
N GLY A 143 6.92 9.59 11.57
CA GLY A 143 7.75 10.75 11.23
C GLY A 143 8.66 11.24 12.36
N ALA A 144 8.41 10.84 13.61
CA ALA A 144 9.20 11.29 14.78
C ALA A 144 10.18 10.22 15.28
N ASN A 145 9.82 8.94 15.21
CA ASN A 145 10.60 7.83 15.74
C ASN A 145 10.89 6.76 14.68
N LYS A 146 12.15 6.65 14.26
CA LYS A 146 12.58 5.73 13.19
C LYS A 146 12.43 4.25 13.52
N LYS A 147 12.18 3.89 14.79
CA LYS A 147 11.93 2.50 15.21
C LYS A 147 10.44 2.15 15.22
N GLU A 148 9.57 3.14 15.21
CA GLU A 148 8.14 2.98 15.47
C GLU A 148 7.33 2.86 14.18
N TYR A 149 6.51 1.82 14.09
CA TYR A 149 5.61 1.58 12.96
C TYR A 149 4.39 0.82 13.49
N CYS A 150 3.30 0.88 12.73
CA CYS A 150 2.12 0.07 12.95
C CYS A 150 1.91 -0.88 11.75
N SER A 151 1.51 -2.11 12.02
CA SER A 151 1.00 -3.08 11.05
C SER A 151 -0.47 -3.27 11.33
N LEU A 152 -1.34 -2.84 10.42
CA LEU A 152 -2.77 -3.05 10.58
C LEU A 152 -3.09 -4.55 10.59
N ARG A 153 -2.34 -5.40 9.89
CA ARG A 153 -2.54 -6.85 9.97
C ARG A 153 -2.32 -7.38 11.38
N GLU A 154 -1.31 -6.88 12.10
CA GLU A 154 -1.00 -7.35 13.46
C GLU A 154 -1.99 -6.81 14.51
N ILE A 155 -2.48 -5.57 14.36
CA ILE A 155 -3.35 -4.92 15.37
C ILE A 155 -4.85 -4.97 15.06
N LYS A 156 -5.22 -5.26 13.81
CA LYS A 156 -6.58 -5.27 13.25
C LYS A 156 -6.75 -6.46 12.29
N ALA A 157 -6.33 -7.65 12.73
CA ALA A 157 -6.35 -8.87 11.94
C ALA A 157 -7.73 -9.18 11.32
N GLU A 158 -8.82 -8.76 11.97
CA GLU A 158 -10.18 -8.93 11.50
C GLU A 158 -10.49 -8.25 10.15
N ILE A 159 -9.68 -7.27 9.74
CA ILE A 159 -9.80 -6.63 8.41
C ILE A 159 -9.33 -7.58 7.30
N PHE A 160 -8.40 -8.49 7.63
CA PHE A 160 -7.68 -9.34 6.67
C PHE A 160 -8.22 -10.77 6.59
N GLU A 161 -9.36 -11.05 7.25
CA GLU A 161 -9.97 -12.37 7.31
C GLU A 161 -11.29 -12.43 6.54
N ILE A 162 -11.49 -13.50 5.75
CA ILE A 162 -12.79 -13.82 5.18
C ILE A 162 -13.61 -14.49 6.30
N ARG A 163 -14.58 -13.76 6.86
CA ARG A 163 -15.53 -14.36 7.81
C ARG A 163 -16.61 -15.11 7.03
N GLU A 164 -16.47 -16.42 6.91
CA GLU A 164 -17.59 -17.28 6.52
C GLU A 164 -18.60 -17.37 7.67
N GLY A 165 -19.75 -16.70 7.50
CA GLY A 165 -20.85 -16.75 8.45
C GLY A 165 -21.87 -15.64 8.21
N ASN A 166 -22.98 -15.98 7.54
CA ASN A 166 -24.32 -15.37 7.47
C ASN A 166 -24.63 -13.87 7.74
N ASN A 167 -23.67 -12.96 7.92
CA ASN A 167 -23.94 -11.52 8.02
C ASN A 167 -22.62 -10.73 7.86
N ARG A 168 -22.28 -10.38 6.60
CA ARG A 168 -21.67 -9.08 6.21
C ARG A 168 -21.32 -8.92 4.73
N ILE A 169 -21.82 -9.77 3.83
CA ILE A 169 -21.94 -9.40 2.41
C ILE A 169 -23.09 -8.40 2.19
N LYS A 170 -24.05 -8.29 3.13
CA LYS A 170 -25.15 -7.31 3.08
C LYS A 170 -24.71 -5.84 3.08
N GLU A 171 -23.54 -5.47 3.61
CA GLU A 171 -23.05 -4.08 3.58
C GLU A 171 -22.59 -3.64 2.18
N ILE A 172 -22.44 -4.58 1.22
CA ILE A 172 -22.09 -4.27 -0.17
C ILE A 172 -23.35 -4.13 -1.04
N GLU A 173 -24.49 -4.70 -0.62
CA GLU A 173 -25.75 -4.63 -1.38
C GLU A 173 -26.53 -3.33 -1.18
N GLU A 174 -26.32 -2.59 -0.08
CA GLU A 174 -27.03 -1.32 0.20
C GLU A 174 -26.26 -0.06 -0.25
N GLY A 175 -25.17 -0.22 -1.00
CA GLY A 175 -24.24 0.86 -1.35
C GLY A 175 -24.02 1.10 -2.85
N PHE A 176 -24.96 0.68 -3.70
CA PHE A 176 -25.01 1.01 -5.13
C PHE A 176 -26.40 1.51 -5.54
#